data_AF-A0A2R6NSS9-F1
#
_entry.id   AF-A0A2R6NSS9-F1
#
_cell.length_a   1.000
_cell.length_b   1.000
_cell.length_c   1.000
_cell.angle_alpha   90.00
_cell.angle_beta   90.00
_cell.angle_gamma   90.00
#
_symmetry.space_group_name_H-M   'P 1'
#
loop_
_entity.id
_entity.type
_entity.pdbx_description
1 polymer ?
#
loop_
_entity_poly.entity_id
_entity_poly.type
_entity_poly.pdbx_seq_one_letter_code
_entity_poly.pdbx_strand_id
1 'polypeptide(L)'
;MFYIPVAFTFSVLISAIYGNPIHKRVDQIIDLSTQPWENACGEAGGGDLCNSLSVSGFGFLLAAADPCAQQNASDSMIDLAKKLNHHREMIRLTQIFAQQPRNSNTGQAVPYCQIPPRNHELNGLYQCQFESVNFQNFEGNLKPGSPGTIPYGLTAPVNPPGSCYANPSGPIPDGVQLVTITQNPGVDNVSGSSTNGNDTLSATTSYAAAPTANPASNHSPGNPNDGDDGSATAFISSAKGASFTSWTSLRSTLVRGAHH
;
A
#
# COMPACT_ATOMS: atom_id res chain seq x y z
N MET A 1 -59.45 27.39 -53.00
CA MET A 1 -58.44 27.75 -51.98
C MET A 1 -58.79 26.94 -50.72
N PHE A 2 -58.15 25.78 -50.54
CA PHE A 2 -58.34 24.93 -49.36
C PHE A 2 -56.96 24.58 -48.81
N TYR A 3 -56.70 25.04 -47.59
CA TYR A 3 -55.45 24.87 -46.85
C TYR A 3 -55.53 23.55 -46.05
N ILE A 4 -54.60 22.63 -46.26
CA ILE A 4 -54.47 21.40 -45.47
C ILE A 4 -53.28 21.59 -44.51
N PRO A 5 -53.47 21.66 -43.19
CA PRO A 5 -52.35 21.68 -42.26
C PRO A 5 -51.83 20.25 -42.04
N VAL A 6 -50.54 20.05 -42.32
CA VAL A 6 -49.79 18.83 -42.01
C VAL A 6 -49.37 18.89 -40.54
N ALA A 7 -49.91 18.00 -39.71
CA ALA A 7 -49.49 17.84 -38.33
C ALA A 7 -48.27 16.91 -38.25
N PHE A 8 -47.11 17.46 -37.86
CA PHE A 8 -45.91 16.69 -37.52
C PHE A 8 -46.01 16.21 -36.06
N THR A 9 -46.19 14.91 -35.86
CA THR A 9 -46.09 14.27 -34.55
C THR A 9 -44.64 13.83 -34.29
N PHE A 10 -43.96 14.48 -33.35
CA PHE A 10 -42.66 14.03 -32.84
C PHE A 10 -42.89 12.95 -31.76
N SER A 11 -42.55 11.70 -32.05
CA SER A 11 -42.51 10.62 -31.05
C SER A 11 -41.17 10.66 -30.31
N VAL A 12 -41.20 11.02 -29.03
CA VAL A 12 -40.05 10.93 -28.12
C VAL A 12 -39.94 9.48 -27.61
N LEU A 13 -38.95 8.74 -28.10
CA LEU A 13 -38.55 7.44 -27.54
C LEU A 13 -37.74 7.67 -26.26
N ILE A 14 -38.39 7.54 -25.11
CA ILE A 14 -37.72 7.52 -23.81
C ILE A 14 -37.05 6.16 -23.65
N SER A 15 -35.74 6.11 -23.87
CA SER A 15 -34.94 4.92 -23.54
C SER A 15 -34.72 4.90 -22.03
N ALA A 16 -35.46 4.04 -21.32
CA ALA A 16 -35.18 3.74 -19.92
C ALA A 16 -33.89 2.90 -19.85
N ILE A 17 -32.76 3.57 -19.58
CA ILE A 17 -31.53 2.87 -19.20
C ILE A 17 -31.77 2.35 -17.78
N TYR A 18 -32.10 1.07 -17.66
CA TYR A 18 -32.01 0.37 -16.40
C TYR A 18 -30.52 0.23 -16.06
N GLY A 19 -30.00 1.24 -15.35
CA GLY A 19 -28.74 1.06 -14.64
C GLY A 19 -28.95 -0.10 -13.67
N ASN A 20 -28.30 -1.23 -13.92
CA ASN A 20 -28.09 -2.20 -12.86
C ASN A 20 -27.55 -1.43 -11.65
N PRO A 21 -28.03 -1.70 -10.42
CA PRO A 21 -27.41 -1.11 -9.25
C PRO A 21 -25.92 -1.43 -9.31
N ILE A 22 -25.12 -0.40 -9.56
CA ILE A 22 -23.69 -0.46 -9.24
C ILE A 22 -23.71 -0.63 -7.74
N HIS A 23 -23.68 -1.88 -7.26
CA HIS A 23 -23.20 -2.13 -5.91
C HIS A 23 -21.88 -1.39 -5.85
N LYS A 24 -21.85 -0.31 -5.09
CA LYS A 24 -20.69 0.55 -4.95
C LYS A 24 -19.58 -0.34 -4.41
N ARG A 25 -18.80 -0.99 -5.28
CA ARG A 25 -17.56 -1.72 -4.91
C ARG A 25 -16.42 -0.72 -4.68
N VAL A 26 -16.81 0.47 -4.23
CA VAL A 26 -16.03 1.69 -4.01
C VAL A 26 -16.80 2.43 -2.91
N ASP A 27 -16.87 1.82 -1.72
CA ASP A 27 -17.14 2.60 -0.51
C ASP A 27 -15.86 3.31 -0.02
N GLN A 28 -14.72 3.10 -0.69
CA GLN A 28 -13.59 4.00 -0.56
C GLN A 28 -13.99 5.39 -1.06
N ILE A 29 -14.08 6.36 -0.16
CA ILE A 29 -13.96 7.78 -0.54
C ILE A 29 -12.51 7.95 -1.01
N ILE A 30 -12.31 7.83 -2.33
CA ILE A 30 -11.01 7.50 -2.95
C ILE A 30 -9.99 8.62 -2.73
N ASP A 31 -10.45 9.87 -2.73
CA ASP A 31 -9.66 11.04 -2.40
C ASP A 31 -9.09 10.96 -0.98
N LEU A 32 -9.80 10.36 0.00
CA LEU A 32 -9.27 10.25 1.36
C LEU A 32 -8.02 9.36 1.46
N SER A 33 -7.77 8.49 0.48
CA SER A 33 -6.57 7.62 0.48
C SER A 33 -5.27 8.38 0.22
N THR A 34 -5.33 9.46 -0.59
CA THR A 34 -4.16 10.25 -1.00
C THR A 34 -4.25 11.72 -0.60
N GLN A 35 -5.40 12.23 -0.19
CA GLN A 35 -5.58 13.63 0.21
C GLN A 35 -4.61 14.08 1.30
N PRO A 36 -4.36 13.31 2.39
CA PRO A 36 -3.32 13.70 3.35
C PRO A 36 -1.94 13.85 2.71
N TRP A 37 -1.60 12.96 1.76
CA TRP A 37 -0.32 13.01 1.05
C TRP A 37 -0.25 14.21 0.11
N GLU A 38 -1.32 14.51 -0.61
CA GLU A 38 -1.40 15.68 -1.50
C GLU A 38 -1.26 16.99 -0.74
N ASN A 39 -1.89 17.09 0.44
CA ASN A 39 -1.73 18.25 1.34
C ASN A 39 -0.27 18.40 1.80
N ALA A 40 0.34 17.32 2.31
CA ALA A 40 1.74 17.33 2.74
C ALA A 40 2.70 17.67 1.59
N CYS A 41 2.38 17.22 0.37
CA CYS A 41 3.14 17.56 -0.83
C CYS A 41 3.01 19.05 -1.20
N GLY A 42 1.81 19.62 -1.08
CA GLY A 42 1.57 21.05 -1.26
C GLY A 42 2.37 21.90 -0.28
N GLU A 43 2.36 21.54 1.00
CA GLU A 43 3.16 22.18 2.05
C GLU A 43 4.66 22.08 1.80
N ALA A 44 5.11 20.95 1.23
CA ALA A 44 6.50 20.73 0.85
C ALA A 44 6.92 21.48 -0.43
N GLY A 45 6.00 22.17 -1.11
CA GLY A 45 6.28 22.93 -2.33
C GLY A 45 6.31 22.11 -3.61
N GLY A 46 5.63 20.95 -3.65
CA GLY A 46 5.64 20.03 -4.80
C GLY A 46 4.87 20.50 -6.03
N GLY A 47 4.01 21.52 -5.90
CA GLY A 47 3.26 22.12 -7.01
C GLY A 47 2.37 21.11 -7.76
N ASP A 48 2.31 21.23 -9.08
CA ASP A 48 1.43 20.42 -9.94
C ASP A 48 1.73 18.90 -9.88
N LEU A 49 2.94 18.52 -9.46
CA LEU A 49 3.32 17.11 -9.32
C LEU A 49 2.52 16.41 -8.20
N CYS A 50 2.08 17.16 -7.18
CA CYS A 50 1.29 16.60 -6.08
C CYS A 50 -0.02 16.02 -6.60
N ASN A 51 -0.81 16.83 -7.31
CA ASN A 51 -2.09 16.38 -7.82
C ASN A 51 -1.91 15.26 -8.86
N SER A 52 -0.96 15.38 -9.79
CA SER A 52 -0.73 14.36 -10.81
C SER A 52 -0.37 13.00 -10.22
N LEU A 53 0.47 12.96 -9.19
CA LEU A 53 0.86 11.70 -8.54
C LEU A 53 -0.24 11.15 -7.62
N SER A 54 -0.95 12.02 -6.90
CA SER A 54 -2.12 11.67 -6.10
C SER A 54 -3.18 10.99 -6.99
N VAL A 55 -3.49 11.60 -8.14
CA VAL A 55 -4.49 11.10 -9.09
C VAL A 55 -4.09 9.76 -9.71
N SER A 56 -2.85 9.67 -10.18
CA SER A 56 -2.34 8.41 -10.72
C SER A 56 -2.32 7.31 -9.65
N GLY A 57 -1.89 7.64 -8.43
CA GLY A 57 -1.78 6.70 -7.32
C GLY A 57 -3.13 6.09 -6.97
N PHE A 58 -4.15 6.91 -6.72
CA PHE A 58 -5.47 6.38 -6.39
C PHE A 58 -6.07 5.58 -7.55
N GLY A 59 -5.77 5.95 -8.80
CA GLY A 59 -6.21 5.21 -9.99
C GLY A 59 -5.78 3.75 -9.96
N PHE A 60 -4.67 3.42 -9.30
CA PHE A 60 -4.18 2.05 -9.15
C PHE A 60 -4.78 1.27 -7.97
N LEU A 61 -5.51 1.95 -7.07
CA LEU A 61 -6.35 1.31 -6.05
C LEU A 61 -7.67 0.79 -6.63
N LEU A 62 -8.04 1.28 -7.82
CA LEU A 62 -9.16 0.74 -8.58
C LEU A 62 -8.87 -0.71 -8.99
N ALA A 63 -9.94 -1.45 -9.20
CA ALA A 63 -9.84 -2.85 -9.55
C ALA A 63 -9.21 -3.06 -10.95
N ALA A 64 -8.59 -4.21 -11.16
CA ALA A 64 -7.86 -4.60 -12.39
C ALA A 64 -6.59 -3.81 -12.75
N ALA A 65 -6.07 -2.95 -11.87
CA ALA A 65 -4.71 -2.43 -12.07
C ALA A 65 -3.66 -3.56 -11.95
N ASP A 66 -2.50 -3.39 -12.59
CA ASP A 66 -1.38 -4.32 -12.48
C ASP A 66 -0.98 -4.57 -11.00
N PRO A 67 -0.58 -5.80 -10.59
CA PRO A 67 -0.20 -6.10 -9.21
C PRO A 67 0.83 -5.15 -8.61
N CYS A 68 1.73 -4.59 -9.41
CA CYS A 68 2.79 -3.68 -8.98
C CYS A 68 2.49 -2.20 -9.19
N ALA A 69 1.34 -1.85 -9.78
CA ALA A 69 1.01 -0.46 -10.10
C ALA A 69 1.02 0.47 -8.86
N GLN A 70 0.46 0.00 -7.75
CA GLN A 70 0.46 0.74 -6.48
C GLN A 70 1.88 0.96 -5.94
N GLN A 71 2.72 -0.07 -5.96
CA GLN A 71 4.12 0.05 -5.53
C GLN A 71 4.89 1.06 -6.41
N ASN A 72 4.70 1.01 -7.73
CA ASN A 72 5.34 1.95 -8.65
C ASN A 72 4.89 3.41 -8.43
N ALA A 73 3.62 3.61 -8.09
CA ALA A 73 3.13 4.93 -7.69
C ALA A 73 3.75 5.39 -6.37
N SER A 74 3.81 4.51 -5.36
CA SER A 74 4.49 4.79 -4.10
C SER A 74 5.95 5.14 -4.31
N ASP A 75 6.67 4.44 -5.20
CA ASP A 75 8.05 4.77 -5.56
C ASP A 75 8.16 6.18 -6.14
N SER A 76 7.21 6.58 -6.99
CA SER A 76 7.18 7.92 -7.58
C SER A 76 6.86 9.00 -6.54
N MET A 77 6.01 8.69 -5.57
CA MET A 77 5.70 9.55 -4.42
C MET A 77 6.91 9.73 -3.49
N ILE A 78 7.67 8.66 -3.21
CA ILE A 78 8.93 8.74 -2.44
C ILE A 78 9.99 9.55 -3.19
N ASP A 79 10.14 9.35 -4.50
CA ASP A 79 11.08 10.14 -5.31
C ASP A 79 10.80 11.65 -5.21
N LEU A 80 9.53 12.04 -5.24
CA LEU A 80 9.15 13.44 -5.07
C LEU A 80 9.45 13.91 -3.64
N ALA A 81 9.10 13.14 -2.62
CA ALA A 81 9.39 13.48 -1.23
C ALA A 81 10.90 13.72 -1.00
N LYS A 82 11.77 12.92 -1.63
CA LYS A 82 13.23 13.11 -1.59
C LYS A 82 13.68 14.42 -2.23
N LYS A 83 13.12 14.77 -3.40
CA LYS A 83 13.40 16.04 -4.08
C LYS A 83 12.95 17.25 -3.26
N LEU A 84 11.89 17.10 -2.46
CA LEU A 84 11.36 18.12 -1.56
C LEU A 84 12.01 18.01 -0.17
N ASN A 85 13.34 17.93 -0.12
CA ASN A 85 14.14 17.87 1.10
C ASN A 85 13.81 16.70 2.04
N HIS A 86 13.58 15.51 1.48
CA HIS A 86 13.25 14.32 2.27
C HIS A 86 12.05 14.54 3.20
N HIS A 87 10.96 15.11 2.66
CA HIS A 87 9.81 15.50 3.46
C HIS A 87 9.23 14.30 4.22
N ARG A 88 9.45 14.26 5.54
CA ARG A 88 9.17 13.08 6.38
C ARG A 88 7.72 12.65 6.34
N GLU A 89 6.81 13.63 6.34
CA GLU A 89 5.39 13.33 6.33
C GLU A 89 4.93 12.74 4.99
N MET A 90 5.50 13.18 3.87
CA MET A 90 5.22 12.56 2.57
C MET A 90 5.71 11.12 2.54
N ILE A 91 6.90 10.84 3.07
CA ILE A 91 7.45 9.48 3.13
C ILE A 91 6.54 8.59 3.97
N ARG A 92 6.18 9.02 5.18
CA ARG A 92 5.30 8.27 6.09
C ARG A 92 3.94 7.96 5.46
N LEU A 93 3.30 8.97 4.86
CA LEU A 93 2.01 8.81 4.18
C LEU A 93 2.12 7.92 2.94
N THR A 94 3.23 7.97 2.22
CA THR A 94 3.49 7.09 1.08
C THR A 94 3.65 5.63 1.53
N GLN A 95 4.29 5.38 2.67
CA GLN A 95 4.41 4.02 3.24
C GLN A 95 3.05 3.46 3.68
N ILE A 96 2.15 4.30 4.19
CA ILE A 96 0.77 3.91 4.47
C ILE A 96 0.03 3.65 3.15
N PHE A 97 0.16 4.55 2.17
CA PHE A 97 -0.47 4.39 0.87
C PHE A 97 -0.02 3.11 0.14
N ALA A 98 1.26 2.73 0.23
CA ALA A 98 1.77 1.47 -0.33
C ALA A 98 1.09 0.22 0.26
N GLN A 99 0.52 0.37 1.46
CA GLN A 99 -0.17 -0.69 2.18
C GLN A 99 -1.70 -0.59 2.06
N GLN A 100 -2.22 0.45 1.41
CA GLN A 100 -3.66 0.67 1.23
C GLN A 100 -4.30 -0.51 0.48
N PRO A 101 -5.41 -1.10 0.96
CA PRO A 101 -6.09 -2.18 0.24
C PRO A 101 -6.60 -1.71 -1.12
N ARG A 102 -6.45 -2.60 -2.11
CA ARG A 102 -6.92 -2.41 -3.48
C ARG A 102 -8.30 -3.02 -3.65
N ASN A 103 -9.12 -2.43 -4.52
CA ASN A 103 -10.44 -2.97 -4.85
C ASN A 103 -10.30 -4.26 -5.68
N SER A 104 -11.19 -5.22 -5.42
CA SER A 104 -11.31 -6.48 -6.16
C SER A 104 -12.52 -6.45 -7.08
N ASN A 105 -12.33 -6.86 -8.35
CA ASN A 105 -13.46 -6.95 -9.30
C ASN A 105 -14.29 -8.21 -9.10
N THR A 106 -13.68 -9.23 -8.51
CA THR A 106 -14.22 -10.59 -8.45
C THR A 106 -14.60 -11.02 -7.03
N GLY A 107 -14.33 -10.18 -6.03
CA GLY A 107 -14.43 -10.55 -4.62
C GLY A 107 -13.35 -11.54 -4.18
N GLN A 108 -12.32 -11.77 -5.00
CA GLN A 108 -11.12 -12.54 -4.66
C GLN A 108 -10.04 -11.62 -4.08
N ALA A 109 -9.11 -12.15 -3.29
CA ALA A 109 -7.99 -11.36 -2.78
C ALA A 109 -7.10 -10.84 -3.93
N VAL A 110 -6.54 -9.63 -3.80
CA VAL A 110 -5.75 -9.01 -4.87
C VAL A 110 -4.30 -9.49 -4.78
N PRO A 111 -3.68 -9.96 -5.89
CA PRO A 111 -2.29 -10.39 -5.91
C PRO A 111 -1.31 -9.30 -5.45
N TYR A 112 -0.25 -9.74 -4.78
CA TYR A 112 0.85 -8.88 -4.34
C TYR A 112 1.82 -8.58 -5.48
N CYS A 113 2.45 -7.41 -5.42
CA CYS A 113 3.60 -7.15 -6.27
C CYS A 113 4.72 -8.18 -5.98
N GLN A 114 5.42 -8.63 -7.03
CA GLN A 114 6.45 -9.68 -6.95
C GLN A 114 7.84 -9.19 -7.34
N ILE A 115 8.04 -7.87 -7.38
CA ILE A 115 9.35 -7.24 -7.63
C ILE A 115 9.72 -6.32 -6.47
N PRO A 116 11.01 -6.11 -6.20
CA PRO A 116 11.43 -5.18 -5.17
C PRO A 116 11.04 -3.74 -5.53
N PRO A 117 10.70 -2.90 -4.54
CA PRO A 117 10.54 -1.47 -4.78
C PRO A 117 11.88 -0.83 -5.15
N ARG A 118 11.81 0.31 -5.85
CA ARG A 118 13.01 1.08 -6.21
C ARG A 118 13.54 1.89 -5.02
N ASN A 119 12.66 2.34 -4.13
CA ASN A 119 12.99 3.10 -2.95
C ASN A 119 13.00 2.22 -1.70
N HIS A 120 14.10 2.27 -0.93
CA HIS A 120 14.30 1.44 0.26
C HIS A 120 13.29 1.72 1.38
N GLU A 121 12.69 2.92 1.39
CA GLU A 121 11.62 3.29 2.32
C GLU A 121 10.38 2.40 2.19
N LEU A 122 10.23 1.68 1.07
CA LEU A 122 9.12 0.77 0.79
C LEU A 122 9.49 -0.70 0.93
N ASN A 123 10.76 -1.01 1.26
CA ASN A 123 11.23 -2.40 1.37
C ASN A 123 10.32 -3.19 2.31
N GLY A 124 9.93 -4.39 1.88
CA GLY A 124 9.09 -5.31 2.64
C GLY A 124 7.63 -4.87 2.82
N LEU A 125 7.23 -3.64 2.47
CA LEU A 125 5.83 -3.23 2.56
C LEU A 125 5.00 -3.91 1.45
N TYR A 126 3.76 -4.25 1.81
CA TYR A 126 2.80 -4.87 0.90
C TYR A 126 1.38 -4.43 1.27
N GLN A 127 0.46 -4.46 0.30
CA GLN A 127 -0.91 -4.02 0.55
C GLN A 127 -1.64 -4.90 1.56
N CYS A 128 -2.39 -4.28 2.46
CA CYS A 128 -3.48 -4.91 3.17
C CYS A 128 -4.55 -5.39 2.16
N GLN A 129 -5.50 -6.19 2.64
CA GLN A 129 -6.68 -6.60 1.86
C GLN A 129 -7.96 -6.15 2.57
N PHE A 130 -9.04 -6.01 1.80
CA PHE A 130 -10.36 -5.75 2.35
C PHE A 130 -10.98 -6.98 2.99
N GLU A 131 -11.82 -6.79 4.00
CA GLU A 131 -12.49 -7.86 4.73
C GLU A 131 -13.43 -8.69 3.84
N SER A 132 -14.07 -8.07 2.84
CA SER A 132 -15.00 -8.76 1.94
C SER A 132 -14.37 -9.70 0.92
N VAL A 133 -13.03 -9.71 0.77
CA VAL A 133 -12.40 -10.59 -0.22
C VAL A 133 -12.34 -12.03 0.28
N ASN A 134 -12.43 -12.97 -0.66
CA ASN A 134 -12.24 -14.38 -0.37
C ASN A 134 -10.75 -14.71 -0.24
N PHE A 135 -10.25 -14.91 0.97
CA PHE A 135 -8.85 -15.27 1.22
C PHE A 135 -8.44 -16.68 0.75
N GLN A 136 -9.38 -17.51 0.31
CA GLN A 136 -9.09 -18.84 -0.24
C GLN A 136 -8.72 -18.80 -1.72
N ASN A 137 -8.99 -17.69 -2.41
CA ASN A 137 -8.69 -17.49 -3.83
C ASN A 137 -8.24 -16.05 -4.07
N PHE A 138 -7.13 -15.90 -4.78
CA PHE A 138 -6.69 -14.62 -5.31
C PHE A 138 -7.18 -14.44 -6.75
N GLU A 139 -7.26 -13.19 -7.22
CA GLU A 139 -7.59 -12.87 -8.61
C GLU A 139 -6.72 -13.68 -9.57
N GLY A 140 -7.31 -14.14 -10.68
CA GLY A 140 -6.67 -15.10 -11.58
C GLY A 140 -6.76 -16.56 -11.10
N ASN A 141 -7.63 -16.85 -10.13
CA ASN A 141 -7.83 -18.18 -9.53
C ASN A 141 -6.58 -18.77 -8.86
N LEU A 142 -5.71 -17.89 -8.35
CA LEU A 142 -4.50 -18.30 -7.66
C LEU A 142 -4.84 -18.78 -6.24
N LYS A 143 -4.13 -19.81 -5.77
CA LYS A 143 -4.29 -20.34 -4.41
C LYS A 143 -3.28 -19.69 -3.45
N PRO A 144 -3.64 -19.51 -2.16
CA PRO A 144 -2.68 -19.09 -1.14
C PRO A 144 -1.42 -19.97 -1.17
N GLY A 145 -0.26 -19.32 -1.16
CA GLY A 145 1.04 -19.98 -1.28
C GLY A 145 1.60 -20.08 -2.71
N SER A 146 0.80 -19.77 -3.73
CA SER A 146 1.27 -19.66 -5.12
C SER A 146 2.05 -18.34 -5.34
N PRO A 147 2.88 -18.25 -6.41
CA PRO A 147 3.47 -16.98 -6.82
C PRO A 147 2.40 -15.88 -6.98
N GLY A 148 2.68 -14.68 -6.48
CA GLY A 148 1.72 -13.57 -6.47
C GLY A 148 0.75 -13.56 -5.27
N THR A 149 0.68 -14.62 -4.47
CA THR A 149 -0.17 -14.68 -3.25
C THR A 149 0.62 -14.63 -1.94
N ILE A 150 1.95 -14.61 -2.04
CA ILE A 150 2.88 -14.30 -0.95
C ILE A 150 3.52 -12.94 -1.28
N PRO A 151 3.53 -11.97 -0.35
CA PRO A 151 4.23 -10.71 -0.56
C PRO A 151 5.70 -10.90 -0.94
N TYR A 152 6.21 -10.03 -1.79
CA TYR A 152 7.63 -10.06 -2.16
C TYR A 152 8.53 -10.01 -0.92
N GLY A 153 9.55 -10.87 -0.89
CA GLY A 153 10.47 -10.98 0.24
C GLY A 153 9.98 -11.87 1.40
N LEU A 154 8.73 -12.33 1.38
CA LEU A 154 8.24 -13.32 2.33
C LEU A 154 8.27 -14.73 1.72
N THR A 155 8.33 -15.74 2.59
CA THR A 155 8.36 -17.17 2.20
C THR A 155 7.07 -17.92 2.56
N ALA A 156 6.12 -17.26 3.24
CA ALA A 156 4.87 -17.84 3.68
C ALA A 156 3.71 -16.86 3.48
N PRO A 157 2.47 -17.36 3.29
CA PRO A 157 1.29 -16.51 3.25
C PRO A 157 1.14 -15.65 4.50
N VAL A 158 0.54 -14.47 4.33
CA VAL A 158 0.28 -13.54 5.43
C VAL A 158 -0.69 -14.15 6.44
N ASN A 159 -0.38 -14.02 7.73
CA ASN A 159 -1.20 -14.49 8.83
C ASN A 159 -1.25 -13.42 9.95
N PRO A 160 -2.42 -12.86 10.31
CA PRO A 160 -3.75 -13.16 9.79
C PRO A 160 -3.93 -12.82 8.30
N PRO A 161 -4.75 -13.56 7.53
CA PRO A 161 -5.01 -13.23 6.13
C PRO A 161 -5.51 -11.79 5.97
N GLY A 162 -4.96 -11.10 4.97
CA GLY A 162 -5.34 -9.72 4.63
C GLY A 162 -4.72 -8.63 5.49
N SER A 163 -3.93 -8.97 6.51
CA SER A 163 -3.16 -7.98 7.27
C SER A 163 -2.01 -7.38 6.47
N CYS A 164 -1.43 -6.31 7.01
CA CYS A 164 -0.19 -5.71 6.57
C CYS A 164 0.53 -5.09 7.77
N TYR A 165 1.75 -4.56 7.60
CA TYR A 165 2.51 -4.02 8.74
C TYR A 165 1.84 -2.82 9.44
N ALA A 166 1.13 -1.99 8.67
CA ALA A 166 0.36 -0.87 9.18
C ALA A 166 -0.96 -1.29 9.87
N ASN A 167 -1.45 -2.52 9.65
CA ASN A 167 -2.60 -3.10 10.32
C ASN A 167 -2.40 -4.60 10.57
N PRO A 168 -1.63 -4.98 11.62
CA PRO A 168 -1.23 -6.36 11.84
C PRO A 168 -2.39 -7.26 12.30
N SER A 169 -3.50 -6.67 12.76
CA SER A 169 -4.63 -7.39 13.36
C SER A 169 -5.51 -8.13 12.37
N GLY A 170 -5.41 -7.85 11.06
CA GLY A 170 -6.25 -8.49 10.04
C GLY A 170 -6.56 -7.57 8.86
N PRO A 171 -7.61 -7.89 8.08
CA PRO A 171 -8.00 -7.10 6.94
C PRO A 171 -8.58 -5.75 7.34
N ILE A 172 -8.72 -4.87 6.34
CA ILE A 172 -9.32 -3.55 6.50
C ILE A 172 -10.82 -3.66 6.26
N PRO A 173 -11.67 -3.05 7.10
CA PRO A 173 -13.11 -3.02 6.84
C PRO A 173 -13.41 -2.35 5.49
N ASP A 174 -14.44 -2.83 4.81
CA ASP A 174 -14.84 -2.25 3.53
C ASP A 174 -15.15 -0.76 3.67
N GLY A 175 -14.72 0.03 2.68
CA GLY A 175 -14.92 1.48 2.66
C GLY A 175 -14.02 2.30 3.58
N VAL A 176 -13.18 1.65 4.40
CA VAL A 176 -12.22 2.33 5.27
C VAL A 176 -10.90 2.56 4.54
N GLN A 177 -10.32 3.76 4.72
CA GLN A 177 -8.96 4.03 4.27
C GLN A 177 -7.96 3.71 5.37
N LEU A 178 -6.85 3.06 5.04
CA LEU A 178 -5.81 2.72 6.00
C LEU A 178 -5.28 3.97 6.72
N VAL A 179 -5.07 5.06 5.97
CA VAL A 179 -4.62 6.35 6.52
C VAL A 179 -5.58 6.99 7.54
N THR A 180 -6.85 6.56 7.57
CA THR A 180 -7.84 7.06 8.55
C THR A 180 -7.81 6.29 9.87
N ILE A 181 -7.22 5.10 9.90
CA ILE A 181 -7.19 4.22 11.09
C ILE A 181 -5.80 4.05 11.69
N THR A 182 -4.75 4.42 10.97
CA THR A 182 -3.37 4.38 11.48
C THR A 182 -2.55 5.56 11.00
N GLN A 183 -1.65 6.01 11.86
CA GLN A 183 -0.55 6.91 11.51
C GLN A 183 0.81 6.20 11.51
N ASN A 184 0.85 4.94 11.93
CA ASN A 184 2.05 4.14 11.96
C ASN A 184 2.11 3.27 10.68
N PRO A 185 3.10 3.47 9.80
CA PRO A 185 3.28 2.62 8.62
C PRO A 185 3.79 1.21 8.97
N GLY A 186 4.14 0.93 10.23
CA GLY A 186 4.60 -0.39 10.66
C GLY A 186 5.99 -0.76 10.18
N VAL A 187 6.80 0.22 9.76
CA VAL A 187 8.17 -0.01 9.22
C VAL A 187 9.11 -0.64 10.24
N ASP A 188 8.87 -0.44 11.54
CA ASP A 188 9.64 -1.09 12.61
C ASP A 188 9.43 -2.62 12.60
N ASN A 189 8.25 -3.07 12.17
CA ASN A 189 7.92 -4.50 12.07
C ASN A 189 8.54 -5.18 10.83
N VAL A 190 8.99 -4.39 9.85
CA VAL A 190 9.63 -4.91 8.63
C VAL A 190 11.06 -5.41 8.92
N SER A 191 11.73 -4.80 9.90
CA SER A 191 13.10 -5.17 10.30
C SER A 191 13.18 -6.42 11.20
N GLY A 192 12.03 -7.02 11.55
CA GLY A 192 11.90 -8.10 12.53
C GLY A 192 12.23 -9.51 12.04
N SER A 193 13.05 -9.68 11.01
CA SER A 193 13.60 -10.99 10.63
C SER A 193 15.12 -10.98 10.49
N SER A 194 15.81 -10.42 11.50
CA SER A 194 17.03 -11.05 12.04
C SER A 194 17.40 -10.42 13.39
N THR A 195 17.77 -11.31 14.33
CA THR A 195 18.60 -11.09 15.52
C THR A 195 17.88 -10.79 16.85
N ASN A 196 18.12 -11.72 17.78
CA ASN A 196 17.94 -11.59 19.23
C ASN A 196 18.45 -10.24 19.75
N GLY A 197 17.58 -9.51 20.44
CA GLY A 197 17.91 -8.31 21.19
C GLY A 197 16.93 -8.18 22.34
N ASN A 198 17.32 -8.69 23.50
CA ASN A 198 16.62 -8.48 24.76
C ASN A 198 16.73 -7.00 25.14
N ASP A 199 15.76 -6.18 24.74
CA ASP A 199 15.54 -4.88 25.34
C ASP A 199 14.16 -4.80 25.97
N THR A 200 14.23 -4.78 27.30
CA THR A 200 13.13 -4.64 28.22
C THR A 200 12.66 -3.19 28.17
N LEU A 201 11.53 -2.93 27.52
CA LEU A 201 10.83 -1.65 27.66
C LEU A 201 9.63 -1.83 28.60
N SER A 202 9.78 -1.16 29.74
CA SER A 202 8.84 -1.00 30.84
C SER A 202 7.39 -0.84 30.42
N ALA A 203 6.58 -1.85 30.70
CA ALA A 203 5.17 -1.68 30.91
C ALA A 203 4.95 -1.20 32.36
N THR A 204 4.63 0.08 32.52
CA THR A 204 4.12 0.62 33.78
C THR A 204 2.71 0.08 34.02
N THR A 205 2.60 -0.95 34.85
CA THR A 205 1.32 -1.39 35.42
C THR A 205 1.45 -1.38 36.94
N SER A 206 0.80 -0.38 37.53
CA SER A 206 0.69 -0.15 38.97
C SER A 206 -0.30 -1.14 39.61
N TYR A 207 0.20 -2.13 40.36
CA TYR A 207 -0.54 -2.81 41.44
C TYR A 207 0.42 -3.25 42.57
N ALA A 208 -0.13 -3.32 43.78
CA ALA A 208 0.50 -3.15 45.09
C ALA A 208 1.45 -4.26 45.62
N ALA A 209 2.32 -3.87 46.56
CA ALA A 209 3.19 -4.72 47.42
C ALA A 209 2.36 -5.62 48.39
N ALA A 210 2.80 -6.73 49.00
CA ALA A 210 4.09 -7.16 49.59
C ALA A 210 4.00 -8.69 49.96
N PRO A 211 4.85 -9.33 50.83
CA PRO A 211 6.30 -9.30 50.99
C PRO A 211 7.00 -10.70 50.93
N THR A 212 8.32 -10.61 50.74
CA THR A 212 9.52 -11.44 51.05
C THR A 212 9.43 -12.78 51.82
N ALA A 213 10.12 -13.81 51.31
CA ALA A 213 11.02 -14.68 52.07
C ALA A 213 12.10 -15.36 51.17
N ASN A 214 13.37 -15.28 51.58
CA ASN A 214 14.54 -16.07 51.15
C ASN A 214 15.14 -16.68 52.45
N PRO A 215 16.20 -17.52 52.50
CA PRO A 215 17.06 -18.09 51.43
C PRO A 215 17.40 -19.60 51.61
N ALA A 216 18.12 -20.20 50.64
CA ALA A 216 19.39 -20.92 50.86
C ALA A 216 19.96 -21.63 49.59
N SER A 217 21.22 -21.29 49.30
CA SER A 217 22.37 -22.03 48.72
C SER A 217 22.29 -23.58 48.61
N ASN A 218 22.97 -24.30 47.70
CA ASN A 218 24.38 -24.19 47.29
C ASN A 218 24.72 -25.14 46.09
N HIS A 219 25.94 -24.97 45.54
CA HIS A 219 26.77 -25.87 44.70
C HIS A 219 26.95 -25.61 43.18
N SER A 220 28.14 -25.08 42.86
CA SER A 220 28.95 -25.16 41.64
C SER A 220 30.09 -26.20 41.90
N PRO A 221 31.12 -26.47 41.05
CA PRO A 221 31.40 -26.04 39.66
C PRO A 221 31.88 -27.16 38.70
N GLY A 222 32.04 -26.83 37.41
CA GLY A 222 32.77 -27.65 36.42
C GLY A 222 32.93 -26.93 35.08
N ASN A 223 34.10 -26.31 34.88
CA ASN A 223 34.57 -25.56 33.70
C ASN A 223 35.42 -26.50 32.77
N PRO A 224 36.16 -25.99 31.77
CA PRO A 224 35.85 -25.44 30.43
C PRO A 224 36.25 -26.40 29.28
N ASN A 225 36.00 -26.03 28.02
CA ASN A 225 37.03 -26.09 26.97
C ASN A 225 36.68 -25.29 25.72
N ASP A 226 37.73 -24.67 25.20
CA ASP A 226 37.88 -23.70 24.11
C ASP A 226 37.54 -24.21 22.69
N GLY A 227 37.41 -23.27 21.74
CA GLY A 227 37.52 -23.56 20.31
C GLY A 227 37.12 -22.40 19.40
N ASP A 228 38.14 -21.65 18.99
CA ASP A 228 38.18 -20.44 18.15
C ASP A 228 37.75 -20.64 16.67
N ASP A 229 37.83 -19.53 15.93
CA ASP A 229 38.01 -19.34 14.49
C ASP A 229 36.82 -18.93 13.61
N GLY A 230 36.94 -17.68 13.13
CA GLY A 230 36.08 -17.03 12.15
C GLY A 230 36.39 -17.38 10.71
N SER A 231 35.51 -16.92 9.82
CA SER A 231 35.88 -16.58 8.44
C SER A 231 34.87 -15.61 7.85
N ALA A 232 35.36 -14.41 7.57
CA ALA A 232 34.67 -13.42 6.75
C ALA A 232 34.91 -13.73 5.28
N THR A 233 33.84 -13.82 4.48
CA THR A 233 33.92 -13.73 3.02
C THR A 233 33.03 -12.61 2.53
N ALA A 234 33.69 -11.54 2.07
CA ALA A 234 33.12 -10.47 1.29
C ALA A 234 32.69 -10.99 -0.09
N PHE A 235 31.51 -10.57 -0.56
CA PHE A 235 31.16 -10.66 -1.98
C PHE A 235 31.00 -9.27 -2.58
N ILE A 236 31.73 -9.08 -3.68
CA ILE A 236 31.90 -7.87 -4.46
C ILE A 236 30.71 -7.68 -5.42
N SER A 237 30.36 -6.41 -5.62
CA SER A 237 29.37 -5.87 -6.55
C SER A 237 29.47 -6.37 -7.99
N SER A 238 28.33 -6.43 -8.68
CA SER A 238 28.24 -6.09 -10.11
C SER A 238 26.89 -5.46 -10.43
N ALA A 239 26.92 -4.14 -10.60
CA ALA A 239 25.87 -3.37 -11.24
C ALA A 239 25.98 -3.55 -12.77
N LYS A 240 24.86 -3.82 -13.43
CA LYS A 240 24.75 -3.70 -14.89
C LYS A 240 23.47 -2.93 -15.21
N GLY A 241 23.67 -1.73 -15.75
CA GLY A 241 22.62 -0.79 -16.09
C GLY A 241 21.73 -1.28 -17.23
N ALA A 242 20.46 -0.87 -17.15
CA ALA A 242 19.55 -0.89 -18.28
C ALA A 242 19.01 0.53 -18.48
N SER A 243 19.13 0.97 -19.73
CA SER A 243 18.86 2.29 -20.26
C SER A 243 17.35 2.58 -20.29
N PHE A 244 16.94 3.75 -19.80
CA PHE A 244 15.57 4.25 -19.94
C PHE A 244 15.43 5.00 -21.28
N THR A 245 14.65 4.43 -22.20
CA THR A 245 14.18 5.11 -23.40
C THR A 245 13.07 6.10 -23.06
N SER A 246 13.39 7.38 -23.27
CA SER A 246 12.50 8.53 -23.21
C SER A 246 11.36 8.42 -24.23
N TRP A 247 10.10 8.48 -23.77
CA TRP A 247 8.95 8.72 -24.65
C TRP A 247 8.63 10.21 -24.62
N THR A 248 8.89 10.86 -25.74
CA THR A 248 8.59 12.25 -26.02
C THR A 248 7.12 12.41 -26.36
N SER A 249 6.45 13.23 -25.56
CA SER A 249 5.43 14.23 -25.91
C SER A 249 4.68 14.09 -27.24
N LEU A 250 3.36 13.88 -27.14
CA LEU A 250 2.38 14.46 -28.06
C LEU A 250 1.49 15.42 -27.28
N ARG A 251 1.86 16.70 -27.33
CA ARG A 251 0.97 17.83 -27.02
C ARG A 251 -0.04 17.95 -28.17
N SER A 252 -1.32 17.74 -27.90
CA SER A 252 -2.38 18.32 -28.72
C SER A 252 -2.83 19.63 -28.10
N THR A 253 -2.38 20.69 -28.75
CA THR A 253 -2.85 22.07 -28.63
C THR A 253 -4.35 22.13 -28.94
N LEU A 254 -5.19 22.61 -28.01
CA LEU A 254 -6.48 23.21 -28.37
C LEU A 254 -6.59 24.57 -27.70
N VAL A 255 -6.49 25.60 -28.53
CA VAL A 255 -6.62 27.02 -28.23
C VAL A 255 -8.06 27.45 -28.56
N ARG A 256 -8.66 28.19 -27.61
CA ARG A 256 -9.75 29.20 -27.71
C ARG A 256 -11.01 28.90 -28.53
N GLY A 257 -12.14 29.14 -27.86
CA GLY A 257 -13.34 29.78 -28.42
C GLY A 257 -14.07 30.56 -27.32
N ALA A 258 -14.12 31.87 -27.45
CA ALA A 258 -14.91 32.81 -26.64
C ALA A 258 -16.30 33.04 -27.27
N HIS A 259 -17.16 33.79 -26.57
CA HIS A 259 -18.57 34.17 -26.85
C HIS A 259 -19.59 33.10 -26.43
N HIS A 260 -20.60 33.35 -25.59
CA HIS A 260 -21.42 34.54 -25.33
C HIS A 260 -21.72 34.69 -23.83
#